data_AF-A0A527HRG5-F1
#
_entry.id   AF-A0A527HRG5-F1
#
_cell.length_a   1.000
_cell.length_b   1.000
_cell.length_c   1.000
_cell.angle_alpha   90.00
_cell.angle_beta   90.00
_cell.angle_gamma   90.00
#
_symmetry.space_group_name_H-M   'P 1'
#
loop_
_entity.id
_entity.type
_entity.pdbx_description
1 polymer ?
#
loop_
_entity_poly.entity_id
_entity_poly.type
_entity_poly.pdbx_seq_one_letter_code
_entity_poly.pdbx_strand_id
1 'polypeptide(L)'
;IVPPNPGVTSALGCLLVDVQHDFSESFMADASTVSPAEMQTAFVLMEEQAVERLTHEGVAREDMALQRTVEMMYQGQWRSLAVSAPARIESICSLIEAFHNEHEREFNYRREEAPVSIFRIAVKAIGIVPKAEMPRHEVLPHVPEPLGRRGVWFDGVSHDAAVYERDQLRAGAAFAGPAIVEQFDSTTVVPPGMSATVDGFLNILIVTKG
;
A
#
# COMPACT_ATOMS: atom_id res chain seq x y z
N ILE A 1 0.55 -17.56 0.63
CA ILE A 1 -0.89 -17.24 0.49
C ILE A 1 -1.16 -17.10 -0.99
N VAL A 2 -2.22 -17.74 -1.49
CA VAL A 2 -2.67 -17.61 -2.88
C VAL A 2 -4.12 -17.11 -2.87
N PRO A 3 -4.42 -15.93 -3.46
CA PRO A 3 -5.76 -15.36 -3.44
C PRO A 3 -6.73 -16.13 -4.35
N PRO A 4 -8.05 -15.85 -4.28
CA PRO A 4 -9.04 -16.57 -5.08
C PRO A 4 -8.85 -16.47 -6.60
N ASN A 5 -8.37 -15.32 -7.09
CA ASN A 5 -8.14 -15.06 -8.51
C ASN A 5 -6.70 -14.59 -8.73
N PRO A 6 -5.71 -15.47 -8.59
CA PRO A 6 -4.30 -15.10 -8.59
C PRO A 6 -3.86 -14.49 -9.93
N GLY A 7 -4.43 -14.92 -11.06
CA GLY A 7 -4.10 -14.42 -12.39
C GLY A 7 -4.54 -12.99 -12.68
N VAL A 8 -5.49 -12.45 -11.91
CA VAL A 8 -6.03 -11.08 -12.06
C VAL A 8 -5.86 -10.21 -10.82
N THR A 9 -5.05 -10.64 -9.84
CA THR A 9 -4.85 -9.93 -8.57
C THR A 9 -4.43 -8.46 -8.76
N SER A 10 -3.61 -8.15 -9.77
CA SER A 10 -3.18 -6.78 -10.07
C SER A 10 -4.34 -5.87 -10.48
N ALA A 11 -5.33 -6.39 -11.23
CA ALA A 11 -6.52 -5.64 -11.63
C ALA A 11 -7.46 -5.40 -10.45
N LEU A 12 -7.57 -6.36 -9.53
CA LEU A 12 -8.31 -6.19 -8.28
C LEU A 12 -7.66 -5.10 -7.39
N GLY A 13 -6.33 -5.03 -7.38
CA GLY A 13 -5.60 -3.95 -6.70
C GLY A 13 -6.03 -2.56 -7.17
N CYS A 14 -6.26 -2.36 -8.46
CA CYS A 14 -6.73 -1.09 -9.01
C CYS A 14 -8.16 -0.72 -8.57
N LEU A 15 -9.00 -1.70 -8.20
CA LEU A 15 -10.37 -1.45 -7.72
C LEU A 15 -10.43 -1.11 -6.22
N LEU A 16 -9.34 -1.34 -5.48
CA LEU A 16 -9.29 -1.23 -4.02
C LEU A 16 -8.43 -0.06 -3.53
N VAL A 17 -7.76 0.64 -4.45
CA VAL A 17 -6.95 1.82 -4.13
C VAL A 17 -7.79 3.08 -4.14
N ASP A 18 -7.50 3.96 -3.19
CA ASP A 18 -8.03 5.31 -3.15
C ASP A 18 -7.43 6.11 -4.32
N VAL A 19 -8.21 7.04 -4.88
CA VAL A 19 -7.73 7.95 -5.91
C VAL A 19 -6.68 8.85 -5.28
N GLN A 20 -5.49 8.97 -5.87
CA GLN A 20 -4.44 9.83 -5.35
C GLN A 20 -3.87 10.73 -6.46
N HIS A 21 -3.75 12.01 -6.16
CA HIS A 21 -2.99 12.98 -6.95
C HIS A 21 -1.96 13.69 -6.07
N ASP A 22 -0.73 13.78 -6.56
CA ASP A 22 0.35 14.49 -5.87
C ASP A 22 0.62 15.81 -6.59
N PHE A 23 0.42 16.91 -5.87
CA PHE A 23 0.71 18.27 -6.31
C PHE A 23 1.98 18.75 -5.62
N SER A 24 2.89 19.36 -6.36
CA SER A 24 4.12 19.90 -5.77
C SER A 24 4.61 21.12 -6.51
N GLU A 25 5.11 22.10 -5.75
CA GLU A 25 5.72 23.31 -6.29
C GLU A 25 7.09 23.57 -5.64
N SER A 26 8.02 24.07 -6.45
CA SER A 26 9.33 24.52 -5.95
C SER A 26 9.13 25.74 -5.04
N PHE A 27 9.64 25.66 -3.82
CA PHE A 27 9.57 26.72 -2.81
C PHE A 27 10.97 26.91 -2.24
N MET A 28 11.86 27.51 -3.02
CA MET A 28 13.28 27.66 -2.67
C MET A 28 13.47 28.88 -1.76
N ALA A 29 13.59 28.65 -0.46
CA ALA A 29 13.75 29.73 0.50
C ALA A 29 14.53 29.31 1.75
N ASP A 30 15.11 30.29 2.45
CA ASP A 30 15.65 30.07 3.80
C ASP A 30 14.47 30.00 4.78
N ALA A 31 14.40 28.92 5.57
CA ALA A 31 13.28 28.71 6.49
C ALA A 31 13.18 29.84 7.56
N SER A 32 14.28 30.54 7.84
CA SER A 32 14.30 31.66 8.79
C SER A 32 13.69 32.96 8.24
N THR A 33 13.55 33.10 6.92
CA THR A 33 13.08 34.34 6.28
C THR A 33 11.68 34.23 5.68
N VAL A 34 11.16 33.00 5.52
CA VAL A 34 9.82 32.74 4.98
C VAL A 34 8.74 33.23 5.94
N SER A 35 7.76 33.96 5.42
CA SER A 35 6.60 34.31 6.21
C SER A 35 5.60 33.13 6.30
N PRO A 36 5.05 32.83 7.49
CA PRO A 36 3.99 31.81 7.62
C PRO A 36 2.80 32.05 6.68
N ALA A 37 2.44 33.32 6.46
CA ALA A 37 1.32 33.72 5.61
C ALA A 37 1.56 33.42 4.12
N GLU A 38 2.79 33.62 3.63
CA GLU A 38 3.17 33.29 2.26
C GLU A 38 3.10 31.78 2.01
N MET A 39 3.71 30.98 2.89
CA MET A 39 3.63 29.51 2.79
C MET A 39 2.19 29.01 2.90
N GLN A 40 1.39 29.58 3.81
CA GLN A 40 -0.03 29.26 3.93
C GLN A 40 -0.80 29.55 2.64
N THR A 41 -0.51 30.69 1.99
CA THR A 41 -1.15 31.06 0.72
C THR A 41 -0.80 30.07 -0.39
N ALA A 42 0.48 29.68 -0.47
CA ALA A 42 0.93 28.70 -1.46
C ALA A 42 0.26 27.32 -1.26
N PHE A 43 0.09 26.87 -0.01
CA PHE A 43 -0.68 25.66 0.28
C PHE A 43 -2.14 25.76 -0.12
N VAL A 44 -2.83 26.87 0.21
CA VAL A 44 -4.25 27.05 -0.13
C VAL A 44 -4.46 26.99 -1.65
N LEU A 45 -3.59 27.61 -2.44
CA LEU A 45 -3.69 27.56 -3.90
C LEU A 45 -3.52 26.13 -4.45
N MET A 46 -2.57 25.34 -3.92
CA MET A 46 -2.43 23.94 -4.32
C MET A 46 -3.61 23.07 -3.86
N GLU A 47 -4.17 23.35 -2.68
CA GLU A 47 -5.35 22.64 -2.18
C GLU A 47 -6.59 22.91 -3.03
N GLU A 48 -6.77 24.15 -3.50
CA GLU A 48 -7.86 24.48 -4.43
C GLU A 48 -7.76 23.66 -5.73
N GLN A 49 -6.55 23.58 -6.31
CA GLN A 49 -6.29 22.73 -7.49
C GLN A 49 -6.53 21.24 -7.21
N ALA A 50 -6.10 20.76 -6.04
CA ALA A 50 -6.31 19.39 -5.60
C ALA A 50 -7.80 19.03 -5.46
N VAL A 51 -8.58 19.92 -4.84
CA VAL A 51 -10.03 19.75 -4.67
C VAL A 51 -10.74 19.81 -6.01
N GLU A 52 -10.38 20.75 -6.89
CA GLU A 52 -10.95 20.84 -8.24
C GLU A 52 -10.70 19.54 -9.01
N ARG A 53 -9.49 18.98 -8.91
CA ARG A 53 -9.13 17.73 -9.57
C ARG A 53 -9.96 16.54 -9.08
N LEU A 54 -10.07 16.36 -7.77
CA LEU A 54 -10.87 15.26 -7.20
C LEU A 54 -12.37 15.44 -7.50
N THR A 55 -12.86 16.68 -7.50
CA THR A 55 -14.25 16.99 -7.87
C THR A 55 -14.54 16.62 -9.32
N HIS A 56 -13.61 16.92 -10.25
CA HIS A 56 -13.73 16.55 -11.66
C HIS A 56 -13.80 15.03 -11.86
N GLU A 57 -13.18 14.25 -10.97
CA GLU A 57 -13.20 12.79 -10.96
C GLU A 57 -14.40 12.20 -10.19
N GLY A 58 -15.32 13.05 -9.71
CA GLY A 58 -16.58 12.64 -9.10
C GLY A 58 -16.48 12.25 -7.63
N VAL A 59 -15.37 12.57 -6.96
CA VAL A 59 -15.20 12.33 -5.51
C VAL A 59 -16.00 13.39 -4.73
N ALA A 60 -16.79 12.96 -3.73
CA ALA A 60 -17.53 13.85 -2.85
C ALA A 60 -16.59 14.52 -1.83
N ARG A 61 -16.91 15.73 -1.36
CA ARG A 61 -15.99 16.51 -0.51
C ARG A 61 -15.69 15.84 0.83
N GLU A 62 -16.67 15.16 1.39
CA GLU A 62 -16.58 14.35 2.60
C GLU A 62 -15.63 13.14 2.46
N ASP A 63 -15.41 12.69 1.22
CA ASP A 63 -14.51 11.59 0.88
C ASP A 63 -13.12 12.07 0.45
N MET A 64 -12.84 13.38 0.55
CA MET A 64 -11.53 13.94 0.23
C MET A 64 -10.67 14.11 1.48
N ALA A 65 -9.43 13.64 1.41
CA ALA A 65 -8.39 13.92 2.39
C ALA A 65 -7.21 14.61 1.73
N LEU A 66 -6.75 15.72 2.30
CA LEU A 66 -5.57 16.45 1.83
C LEU A 66 -4.46 16.34 2.87
N GLN A 67 -3.24 16.06 2.41
CA GLN A 67 -2.05 15.99 3.25
C GLN A 67 -1.00 16.96 2.73
N ARG A 68 -0.53 17.85 3.60
CA ARG A 68 0.50 18.82 3.26
C ARG A 68 1.86 18.32 3.72
N THR A 69 2.87 18.50 2.86
CA THR A 69 4.26 18.27 3.22
C THR A 69 5.15 19.41 2.75
N VAL A 70 6.25 19.61 3.47
CA VAL A 70 7.32 20.55 3.12
C VAL A 70 8.61 19.75 3.05
N GLU A 71 9.33 19.86 1.95
CA GLU A 71 10.67 19.29 1.84
C GLU A 71 11.71 20.29 2.31
N MET A 72 12.44 19.89 3.36
CA MET A 72 13.42 20.71 4.04
C MET A 72 14.78 20.02 4.08
N MET A 73 15.86 20.80 4.16
CA MET A 73 17.22 20.28 4.25
C MET A 73 18.11 21.25 5.02
N TYR A 74 19.17 20.73 5.66
CA TYR A 74 20.24 21.61 6.13
C TYR A 74 20.96 22.24 4.94
N GLN A 75 21.27 23.53 5.03
CA GLN A 75 22.06 24.22 4.02
C GLN A 75 23.42 23.53 3.82
N GLY A 76 23.80 23.33 2.56
CA GLY A 76 25.03 22.62 2.18
C GLY A 76 24.93 21.10 2.17
N GLN A 77 23.80 20.50 2.54
CA GLN A 77 23.52 19.10 2.25
C GLN A 77 22.91 18.95 0.84
N TRP A 78 22.72 17.72 0.38
CA TRP A 78 22.06 17.42 -0.91
C TRP A 78 20.76 16.63 -0.76
N ARG A 79 20.45 16.16 0.46
CA ARG A 79 19.24 15.38 0.77
C ARG A 79 18.22 16.25 1.49
N SER A 80 16.99 16.26 0.98
CA SER A 80 15.82 16.77 1.68
C SER A 80 15.12 15.66 2.46
N LEU A 81 14.38 16.08 3.48
CA LEU A 81 13.39 15.27 4.19
C LEU A 81 12.03 15.96 4.08
N ALA A 82 10.99 15.17 3.85
CA ALA A 82 9.62 15.65 3.87
C ALA A 82 9.11 15.70 5.30
N VAL A 83 8.59 16.84 5.73
CA VAL A 83 7.91 17.02 7.01
C VAL A 83 6.43 17.27 6.79
N SER A 84 5.58 16.68 7.63
CA SER A 84 4.15 16.96 7.61
C SER A 84 3.91 18.41 8.03
N ALA A 85 3.12 19.13 7.24
CA ALA A 85 2.71 20.49 7.57
C ALA A 85 1.26 20.53 8.07
N PRO A 86 0.95 21.38 9.06
CA PRO A 86 -0.40 21.49 9.59
C PRO A 86 -1.34 22.20 8.61
N ALA A 87 -2.66 22.04 8.82
CA ALA A 87 -3.70 22.73 8.04
C ALA A 87 -3.65 24.26 8.16
N ARG A 88 -2.99 24.79 9.20
CA ARG A 88 -2.70 26.21 9.36
C ARG A 88 -1.24 26.41 9.75
N ILE A 89 -0.49 27.14 8.92
CA ILE A 89 0.89 27.50 9.21
C ILE A 89 0.92 28.76 10.07
N GLU A 90 1.09 28.59 11.38
CA GLU A 90 1.21 29.72 12.32
C GLU A 90 2.68 30.15 12.53
N SER A 91 3.62 29.21 12.38
CA SER A 91 5.04 29.46 12.59
C SER A 91 5.90 28.50 11.76
N ILE A 92 6.89 29.04 11.04
CA ILE A 92 7.89 28.22 10.33
C ILE A 92 8.81 27.50 11.32
N CYS A 93 9.03 28.03 12.52
CA CYS A 93 9.84 27.37 13.56
C CYS A 93 9.29 25.99 13.94
N SER A 94 7.97 25.82 13.92
CA SER A 94 7.35 24.52 14.18
C SER A 94 7.70 23.47 13.12
N LEU A 95 7.83 23.89 11.86
CA LEU A 95 8.25 23.04 10.74
C LEU A 95 9.75 22.73 10.80
N ILE A 96 10.57 23.71 11.20
CA ILE A 96 12.01 23.52 11.44
C ILE A 96 12.23 22.48 12.54
N GLU A 97 11.51 22.58 13.66
CA GLU A 97 11.62 21.60 14.74
C GLU A 97 11.11 20.21 14.31
N ALA A 98 10.01 20.16 13.55
CA ALA A 98 9.56 18.90 12.94
C ALA A 98 10.63 18.28 12.03
N PHE A 99 11.34 19.10 11.25
CA PHE A 99 12.47 18.65 10.43
C PHE A 99 13.63 18.13 11.27
N HIS A 100 13.99 18.80 12.36
CA HIS A 100 15.04 18.33 13.27
C HIS A 100 14.70 16.96 13.88
N ASN A 101 13.45 16.78 14.31
CA ASN A 101 12.98 15.51 14.87
C ASN A 101 12.96 14.40 13.80
N GLU A 102 12.52 14.72 12.58
CA GLU A 102 12.52 13.79 11.45
C GLU A 102 13.93 13.35 11.08
N HIS A 103 14.86 14.31 11.03
CA HIS A 103 16.26 14.07 10.74
C HIS A 103 16.95 13.24 11.83
N GLU A 104 16.65 13.50 13.10
CA GLU A 104 17.15 12.69 14.22
C GLU A 104 16.59 11.27 14.15
N ARG A 105 15.30 11.09 13.83
CA ARG A 105 14.70 9.77 13.70
C ARG A 105 15.35 8.96 12.57
N GLU A 106 15.60 9.57 11.42
CA GLU A 106 16.11 8.89 10.23
C GLU A 106 17.63 8.65 10.29
N PHE A 107 18.40 9.61 10.82
CA PHE A 107 19.87 9.59 10.76
C PHE A 107 20.54 9.51 12.13
N ASN A 108 19.78 9.47 13.22
CA ASN A 108 20.27 9.41 14.61
C ASN A 108 21.13 10.63 15.03
N TYR A 109 20.91 11.77 14.38
CA TYR A 109 21.46 13.07 14.80
C TYR A 109 20.63 14.24 14.27
N ARG A 110 20.72 15.41 14.91
CA ARG A 110 20.21 16.70 14.44
C ARG A 110 21.25 17.80 14.64
N ARG A 111 21.17 18.87 13.83
CA ARG A 111 22.03 20.05 13.88
C ARG A 111 21.18 21.30 14.15
N GLU A 112 20.85 21.55 15.41
CA GLU A 112 19.93 22.63 15.81
C GLU A 112 20.37 24.02 15.32
N GLU A 113 21.67 24.29 15.31
CA GLU A 113 22.21 25.61 14.89
C GLU A 113 22.41 25.72 13.37
N ALA A 114 22.25 24.64 12.61
CA ALA A 114 22.49 24.67 11.18
C ALA A 114 21.31 25.31 10.44
N PRO A 115 21.56 26.28 9.54
CA PRO A 115 20.50 26.88 8.73
C PRO A 115 19.74 25.82 7.94
N VAL A 116 18.41 25.99 7.86
CA VAL A 116 17.50 25.08 7.14
C VAL A 116 16.95 25.80 5.92
N SER A 117 16.95 25.11 4.79
CA SER A 117 16.31 25.57 3.56
C SER A 117 15.06 24.74 3.28
N ILE A 118 14.04 25.41 2.78
CA ILE A 118 12.87 24.79 2.15
C ILE A 118 13.17 24.70 0.66
N PHE A 119 12.83 23.57 0.05
CA PHE A 119 13.04 23.32 -1.37
C PHE A 119 11.74 23.22 -2.16
N ARG A 120 10.73 22.56 -1.56
CA ARG A 120 9.46 22.23 -2.20
C ARG A 120 8.37 22.16 -1.15
N ILE A 121 7.16 22.53 -1.56
CA ILE A 121 5.93 22.20 -0.83
C ILE A 121 5.09 21.26 -1.68
N ALA A 122 4.32 20.39 -1.03
CA ALA A 122 3.46 19.44 -1.72
C ALA A 122 2.13 19.22 -1.01
N VAL A 123 1.10 18.96 -1.79
CA VAL A 123 -0.22 18.53 -1.33
C VAL A 123 -0.52 17.19 -2.00
N LYS A 124 -0.73 16.16 -1.18
CA LYS A 124 -1.31 14.90 -1.62
C LYS A 124 -2.82 14.97 -1.45
N ALA A 125 -3.55 14.79 -2.53
CA ALA A 125 -4.99 14.74 -2.58
C ALA A 125 -5.46 13.29 -2.69
N ILE A 126 -6.25 12.83 -1.73
CA ILE A 126 -6.73 11.45 -1.64
C ILE A 126 -8.26 11.49 -1.73
N GLY A 127 -8.81 10.81 -2.74
CA GLY A 127 -10.24 10.51 -2.83
C GLY A 127 -10.51 9.10 -2.31
N ILE A 128 -11.16 9.02 -1.16
CA ILE A 128 -11.51 7.77 -0.50
C ILE A 128 -12.65 7.13 -1.28
N VAL A 129 -12.42 5.94 -1.81
CA VAL A 129 -13.46 5.21 -2.53
C VAL A 129 -14.08 4.15 -1.62
N PRO A 130 -15.41 3.93 -1.69
CA PRO A 130 -16.03 2.80 -1.00
C PRO A 130 -15.37 1.50 -1.46
N LYS A 131 -14.61 0.86 -0.57
CA LYS A 131 -13.92 -0.38 -0.89
C LYS A 131 -14.96 -1.50 -0.96
N ALA A 132 -14.93 -2.27 -2.04
CA ALA A 132 -15.79 -3.44 -2.17
C ALA A 132 -15.54 -4.38 -0.99
N GLU A 133 -16.59 -4.73 -0.24
CA GLU A 133 -16.49 -5.75 0.79
C GLU A 133 -16.23 -7.10 0.15
N MET A 134 -15.12 -7.73 0.52
CA MET A 134 -14.85 -9.09 0.08
C MET A 134 -15.78 -10.04 0.85
N PRO A 135 -16.55 -10.91 0.16
CA PRO A 135 -17.46 -11.83 0.82
C PRO A 135 -16.67 -12.76 1.73
N ARG A 136 -17.11 -12.86 2.99
CA ARG A 136 -16.58 -13.82 3.94
C ARG A 136 -17.49 -15.04 3.98
N HIS A 137 -16.90 -16.21 3.80
CA HIS A 137 -17.57 -17.50 3.81
C HIS A 137 -17.48 -18.16 5.19
N GLU A 138 -18.49 -18.95 5.53
CA GLU A 138 -18.44 -19.83 6.70
C GLU A 138 -17.36 -20.89 6.49
N VAL A 139 -16.47 -21.04 7.47
CA VAL A 139 -15.34 -21.97 7.40
C VAL A 139 -15.80 -23.31 7.97
N LEU A 140 -16.03 -24.28 7.09
CA LEU A 140 -16.44 -25.63 7.46
C LEU A 140 -15.33 -26.62 7.11
N PRO A 141 -14.62 -27.18 8.11
CA PRO A 141 -13.54 -28.12 7.87
C PRO A 141 -14.01 -29.31 7.04
N HIS A 142 -13.33 -29.57 5.93
CA HIS A 142 -13.55 -30.75 5.11
C HIS A 142 -12.29 -31.15 4.35
N VAL A 143 -12.24 -32.40 3.92
CA VAL A 143 -11.22 -32.90 2.99
C VAL A 143 -11.85 -32.91 1.60
N PRO A 144 -11.36 -32.11 0.64
CA PRO A 144 -11.91 -32.10 -0.71
C PRO A 144 -11.56 -33.41 -1.45
N GLU A 145 -12.45 -33.85 -2.33
CA GLU A 145 -12.17 -34.97 -3.23
C GLU A 145 -11.39 -34.48 -4.46
N PRO A 146 -10.28 -35.15 -4.84
CA PRO A 146 -9.56 -34.80 -6.05
C PRO A 146 -10.30 -35.27 -7.30
N LEU A 147 -10.30 -34.46 -8.35
CA LEU A 147 -10.85 -34.81 -9.66
C LEU A 147 -10.04 -35.92 -10.36
N GLY A 148 -8.77 -36.04 -9.98
CA GLY A 148 -7.88 -37.02 -10.53
C GLY A 148 -6.49 -36.91 -9.92
N ARG A 149 -5.56 -37.63 -10.53
CA ARG A 149 -4.17 -37.64 -10.10
C ARG A 149 -3.26 -37.47 -11.31
N ARG A 150 -2.14 -36.78 -11.15
CA ARG A 150 -1.19 -36.48 -12.22
C ARG A 150 0.23 -36.71 -11.73
N GLY A 151 1.01 -37.43 -12.54
CA GLY A 151 2.44 -37.59 -12.29
C GLY A 151 3.17 -36.25 -12.42
N VAL A 152 3.94 -35.90 -11.39
CA VAL A 152 4.76 -34.68 -11.31
C VAL A 152 6.16 -35.04 -10.84
N TRP A 153 7.11 -34.13 -11.01
CA TRP A 153 8.49 -34.33 -10.58
C TRP A 153 8.91 -33.22 -9.63
N PHE A 154 9.40 -33.58 -8.45
CA PHE A 154 10.03 -32.68 -7.49
C PHE A 154 11.40 -33.25 -7.13
N ASP A 155 12.45 -32.42 -7.18
CA ASP A 155 13.82 -32.82 -6.83
C ASP A 155 14.30 -34.11 -7.53
N GLY A 156 13.89 -34.30 -8.79
CA GLY A 156 14.24 -35.49 -9.58
C GLY A 156 13.52 -36.78 -9.16
N VAL A 157 12.52 -36.70 -8.26
CA VAL A 157 11.68 -37.81 -7.83
C VAL A 157 10.28 -37.65 -8.43
N SER A 158 9.74 -38.75 -8.96
CA SER A 158 8.35 -38.76 -9.44
C SER A 158 7.39 -38.87 -8.26
N HIS A 159 6.39 -38.00 -8.23
CA HIS A 159 5.29 -38.02 -7.29
C HIS A 159 3.97 -38.11 -8.04
N ASP A 160 2.97 -38.67 -7.37
CA ASP A 160 1.60 -38.68 -7.87
C ASP A 160 0.79 -37.61 -7.13
N ALA A 161 0.50 -36.51 -7.80
CA ALA A 161 -0.15 -35.34 -7.21
C ALA A 161 -1.67 -35.42 -7.35
N ALA A 162 -2.39 -35.11 -6.26
CA ALA A 162 -3.83 -34.91 -6.30
C ALA A 162 -4.17 -33.65 -7.11
N VAL A 163 -5.13 -33.73 -8.03
CA VAL A 163 -5.59 -32.60 -8.84
C VAL A 163 -6.95 -32.13 -8.33
N TYR A 164 -7.05 -30.86 -7.99
CA TYR A 164 -8.27 -30.19 -7.55
C TYR A 164 -8.66 -29.09 -8.53
N GLU A 165 -9.95 -28.90 -8.76
CA GLU A 165 -10.47 -27.72 -9.43
C GLU A 165 -10.76 -26.64 -8.40
N ARG A 166 -10.23 -25.43 -8.65
CA ARG A 166 -10.27 -24.32 -7.71
C ARG A 166 -11.68 -23.99 -7.21
N ASP A 167 -12.66 -24.03 -8.10
CA ASP A 167 -14.05 -23.64 -7.85
C ASP A 167 -14.78 -24.62 -6.93
N GLN A 168 -14.24 -25.84 -6.75
CA GLN A 168 -14.80 -26.84 -5.85
C GLN A 168 -14.26 -26.72 -4.42
N LEU A 169 -13.19 -25.97 -4.21
CA LEU A 169 -12.57 -25.78 -2.90
C LEU A 169 -13.29 -24.69 -2.09
N ARG A 170 -14.06 -25.12 -1.08
CA ARG A 170 -14.81 -24.23 -0.18
C ARG A 170 -13.96 -23.81 1.03
N ALA A 171 -14.37 -22.73 1.70
CA ALA A 171 -13.75 -22.32 2.97
C ALA A 171 -13.74 -23.48 3.98
N GLY A 172 -12.57 -23.76 4.55
CA GLY A 172 -12.31 -24.89 5.43
C GLY A 172 -11.78 -26.15 4.73
N ALA A 173 -11.62 -26.15 3.40
CA ALA A 173 -10.95 -27.25 2.71
C ALA A 173 -9.51 -27.40 3.20
N ALA A 174 -9.07 -28.63 3.50
CA ALA A 174 -7.71 -28.93 3.91
C ALA A 174 -7.14 -30.14 3.15
N PHE A 175 -5.94 -30.00 2.61
CA PHE A 175 -5.27 -31.06 1.85
C PHE A 175 -3.75 -30.94 1.97
N ALA A 176 -3.05 -32.06 1.76
CA ALA A 176 -1.59 -32.12 1.77
C ALA A 176 -1.03 -32.16 0.35
N GLY A 177 0.18 -31.62 0.17
CA GLY A 177 0.94 -31.81 -1.05
C GLY A 177 1.60 -33.20 -1.12
N PRO A 178 1.98 -33.69 -2.32
CA PRO A 178 1.93 -32.99 -3.60
C PRO A 178 0.50 -32.87 -4.16
N ALA A 179 0.12 -31.65 -4.51
CA ALA A 179 -1.18 -31.36 -5.10
C ALA A 179 -1.08 -30.23 -6.15
N ILE A 180 -1.98 -30.29 -7.13
CA ILE A 180 -2.18 -29.25 -8.14
C ILE A 180 -3.60 -28.73 -7.98
N VAL A 181 -3.75 -27.41 -7.87
CA VAL A 181 -5.05 -26.74 -7.94
C VAL A 181 -5.11 -26.02 -9.29
N GLU A 182 -5.99 -26.48 -10.16
CA GLU A 182 -6.21 -25.91 -11.49
C GLU A 182 -7.32 -24.86 -11.43
N GLN A 183 -7.08 -23.73 -12.11
CA GLN A 183 -8.00 -22.63 -12.28
C GLN A 183 -7.87 -22.13 -13.72
N PHE A 184 -8.90 -21.48 -14.24
CA PHE A 184 -8.86 -20.94 -15.60
C PHE A 184 -7.71 -19.93 -15.82
N ASP A 185 -7.42 -19.09 -14.82
CA ASP A 185 -6.42 -18.02 -14.88
C ASP A 185 -5.05 -18.42 -14.31
N SER A 186 -4.92 -19.58 -13.66
CA SER A 186 -3.69 -19.98 -12.97
C SER A 186 -3.62 -21.47 -12.61
N THR A 187 -2.44 -21.93 -12.20
CA THR A 187 -2.26 -23.27 -11.63
C THR A 187 -1.40 -23.14 -10.38
N THR A 188 -1.97 -23.52 -9.23
CA THR A 188 -1.27 -23.50 -7.94
C THR A 188 -0.71 -24.88 -7.62
N VAL A 189 0.59 -24.94 -7.35
CA VAL A 189 1.27 -26.17 -6.96
C VAL A 189 1.51 -26.15 -5.45
N VAL A 190 1.07 -27.21 -4.75
CA VAL A 190 1.37 -27.45 -3.34
C VAL A 190 2.45 -28.55 -3.28
N PRO A 191 3.71 -28.21 -2.93
CA PRO A 191 4.81 -29.17 -2.93
C PRO A 191 4.65 -30.32 -1.91
N PRO A 192 5.37 -31.44 -2.11
CA PRO A 192 5.45 -32.51 -1.12
C PRO A 192 5.84 -31.99 0.28
N GLY A 193 5.21 -32.55 1.32
CA GLY A 193 5.51 -32.21 2.72
C GLY A 193 4.91 -30.89 3.22
N MET A 194 4.24 -30.13 2.35
CA MET A 194 3.47 -28.94 2.71
C MET A 194 1.98 -29.28 2.89
N SER A 195 1.28 -28.44 3.65
CA SER A 195 -0.18 -28.50 3.77
C SER A 195 -0.82 -27.22 3.22
N ALA A 196 -2.04 -27.35 2.72
CA ALA A 196 -2.85 -26.25 2.23
C ALA A 196 -4.21 -26.23 2.94
N THR A 197 -4.68 -25.03 3.27
CA THR A 197 -6.02 -24.79 3.80
C THR A 197 -6.68 -23.62 3.08
N VAL A 198 -8.00 -23.65 2.93
CA VAL A 198 -8.77 -22.55 2.35
C VAL A 198 -9.42 -21.73 3.47
N ASP A 199 -9.10 -20.44 3.55
CA ASP A 199 -9.63 -19.56 4.58
C ASP A 199 -11.05 -19.03 4.26
N GLY A 200 -11.59 -18.19 5.15
CA GLY A 200 -12.91 -17.59 4.98
C GLY A 200 -13.02 -16.56 3.84
N PHE A 201 -11.91 -16.10 3.27
CA PHE A 201 -11.87 -15.26 2.08
C PHE A 201 -11.48 -16.06 0.82
N LEU A 202 -11.51 -17.39 0.94
CA LEU A 202 -11.09 -18.33 -0.09
C LEU A 202 -9.61 -18.19 -0.47
N ASN A 203 -8.74 -17.61 0.35
CA ASN A 203 -7.31 -17.73 0.09
C ASN A 203 -6.83 -19.16 0.36
N ILE A 204 -5.94 -19.68 -0.48
CA ILE A 204 -5.20 -20.90 -0.20
C ILE A 204 -3.97 -20.53 0.64
N LEU A 205 -3.95 -20.98 1.88
CA LEU A 205 -2.85 -20.85 2.82
C LEU A 205 -1.99 -22.10 2.72
N ILE A 206 -0.83 -21.98 2.07
CA ILE A 206 0.18 -23.04 2.01
C ILE A 206 1.15 -22.84 3.16
N VAL A 207 1.26 -23.86 4.03
CA VAL A 207 2.15 -23.85 5.19
C VAL A 207 3.33 -24.78 4.91
N THR A 208 4.53 -24.22 5.00
CA THR A 208 5.78 -24.99 4.99
C THR A 208 5.99 -25.60 6.37
N LYS A 209 6.40 -26.87 6.47
CA LYS A 209 7.01 -27.35 7.70
C LYS A 209 8.29 -26.53 7.92
N GLY A 210 8.39 -25.88 9.08
CA GLY A 210 9.63 -25.26 9.55
C GLY A 210 10.68 -26.31 9.90
#